data_AF-D8QGK2-F1
#
_entry.id   AF-D8QGK2-F1
#
_cell.length_a   1.000
_cell.length_b   1.000
_cell.length_c   1.000
_cell.angle_alpha   90.00
_cell.angle_beta   90.00
_cell.angle_gamma   90.00
#
_symmetry.space_group_name_H-M   'P 1'
#
loop_
_entity.id
_entity.type
_entity.pdbx_description
1 polymer ?
#
loop_
_entity_poly.entity_id
_entity_poly.type
_entity_poly.pdbx_seq_one_letter_code
_entity_poly.pdbx_strand_id
1 'polypeptide(L)'
;MTDYASQGKTRPVNVVNLSNSRSHQSYYTALSRSSSAAGTAIVSSINEPVITRGLDDQLKREFRNLELLNDITRLRYLKQLPACVSGNTRNRLI
;
A
#
# COMPACT_ATOMS: atom_id res chain seq x y z
N MET A 1 -5.16 -8.84 -18.21
CA MET A 1 -4.26 -7.77 -17.71
C MET A 1 -3.55 -8.32 -16.48
N THR A 2 -2.24 -8.12 -16.36
CA THR A 2 -1.50 -8.48 -15.13
C THR A 2 -1.86 -7.49 -14.02
N ASP A 3 -1.60 -7.87 -12.77
CA ASP A 3 -1.70 -6.98 -11.61
C ASP A 3 -0.88 -5.70 -11.80
N TYR A 4 0.38 -5.80 -12.25
CA TYR A 4 1.22 -4.63 -12.57
C TYR A 4 0.58 -3.70 -13.62
N ALA A 5 0.15 -4.23 -14.75
CA ALA A 5 -0.46 -3.42 -15.82
C ALA A 5 -1.84 -2.86 -15.43
N SER A 6 -2.46 -3.42 -14.39
CA SER A 6 -3.74 -2.96 -13.86
C SER A 6 -3.62 -1.79 -12.90
N GLN A 7 -2.44 -1.55 -12.33
CA GLN A 7 -2.24 -0.57 -11.27
C GLN A 7 -2.75 0.82 -11.68
N GLY A 8 -3.51 1.45 -10.78
CA GLY A 8 -4.09 2.78 -10.99
C GLY A 8 -5.35 2.82 -11.88
N LYS A 9 -5.85 1.68 -12.36
CA LYS A 9 -7.09 1.63 -13.15
C LYS A 9 -8.30 1.28 -12.29
N THR A 10 -9.41 1.92 -12.58
CA THR A 10 -10.73 1.60 -12.00
C THR A 10 -11.57 0.88 -13.05
N ARG A 11 -12.21 -0.21 -12.66
CA ARG A 11 -13.04 -1.06 -13.52
C ARG A 11 -14.40 -1.27 -12.85
N PRO A 12 -15.51 -0.92 -13.51
CA PRO A 12 -16.86 -1.21 -13.01
C PRO A 12 -17.13 -2.71 -12.85
N VAL A 13 -16.56 -3.53 -13.76
CA VAL A 13 -16.59 -5.00 -13.70
C VAL A 13 -15.15 -5.53 -13.67
N ASN A 14 -14.78 -6.14 -12.55
CA ASN A 14 -13.45 -6.63 -12.24
C ASN A 14 -13.46 -8.15 -12.02
N VAL A 15 -13.32 -8.88 -13.11
CA VAL A 15 -13.08 -10.33 -13.08
C VAL A 15 -11.59 -10.56 -12.83
N VAL A 16 -11.25 -11.27 -11.75
CA VAL A 16 -9.86 -11.50 -11.32
C VAL A 16 -9.55 -12.99 -11.18
N ASN A 17 -8.33 -13.34 -11.55
CA ASN A 17 -7.72 -14.64 -11.29
C ASN A 17 -6.49 -14.40 -10.41
N LEU A 18 -6.50 -14.99 -9.22
CA LEU A 18 -5.54 -14.83 -8.14
C LEU A 18 -4.62 -16.05 -7.99
N SER A 19 -4.77 -17.10 -8.82
CA SER A 19 -3.96 -18.32 -8.72
C SER A 19 -2.45 -18.08 -8.81
N ASN A 20 -2.04 -17.03 -9.52
CA ASN A 20 -0.64 -16.64 -9.70
C ASN A 20 -0.19 -15.47 -8.80
N SER A 21 -1.07 -14.97 -7.95
CA SER A 21 -0.75 -13.88 -7.02
C SER A 21 0.04 -14.45 -5.84
N ARG A 22 1.29 -14.01 -5.69
CA ARG A 22 2.23 -14.55 -4.68
C ARG A 22 2.46 -13.63 -3.48
N SER A 23 1.99 -12.38 -3.55
CA SER A 23 2.23 -11.36 -2.54
C SER A 23 0.96 -10.64 -2.13
N HIS A 24 0.95 -10.08 -0.91
CA HIS A 24 -0.14 -9.23 -0.44
C HIS A 24 -0.42 -8.08 -1.42
N GLN A 25 0.64 -7.47 -1.98
CA GLN A 25 0.52 -6.39 -2.95
C GLN A 25 -0.17 -6.82 -4.25
N SER A 26 0.11 -8.03 -4.75
CA SER A 26 -0.53 -8.54 -5.97
C SER A 26 -2.05 -8.74 -5.77
N TYR A 27 -2.46 -9.33 -4.64
CA TYR A 27 -3.86 -9.47 -4.25
C TYR A 27 -4.54 -8.11 -4.10
N TYR A 28 -3.92 -7.21 -3.33
CA TYR A 28 -4.44 -5.86 -3.13
C TYR A 28 -4.61 -5.13 -4.46
N THR A 29 -3.61 -5.19 -5.33
CA THR A 29 -3.62 -4.51 -6.64
C THR A 29 -4.69 -5.08 -7.55
N ALA A 30 -4.88 -6.40 -7.61
CA ALA A 30 -5.92 -7.01 -8.44
C ALA A 30 -7.34 -6.67 -7.95
N LEU A 31 -7.57 -6.72 -6.63
CA LEU A 31 -8.89 -6.49 -6.03
C LEU A 31 -9.28 -5.00 -6.01
N SER A 32 -8.34 -4.11 -5.73
CA SER A 32 -8.56 -2.65 -5.68
C SER A 32 -8.78 -1.98 -7.04
N ARG A 33 -8.99 -2.76 -8.11
CA ARG A 33 -9.44 -2.23 -9.41
C ARG A 33 -10.95 -2.12 -9.49
N SER A 34 -11.69 -2.88 -8.69
CA SER A 34 -13.14 -2.75 -8.68
C SER A 34 -13.57 -1.50 -7.91
N SER A 35 -14.63 -0.84 -8.38
CA SER A 35 -15.30 0.23 -7.63
C SER A 35 -16.29 -0.29 -6.59
N SER A 36 -16.68 -1.56 -6.66
CA SER A 36 -17.64 -2.17 -5.73
C SER A 36 -17.44 -3.67 -5.57
N ALA A 37 -17.95 -4.24 -4.47
CA ALA A 37 -17.95 -5.68 -4.25
C ALA A 37 -18.79 -6.42 -5.30
N ALA A 38 -19.98 -5.90 -5.64
CA ALA A 38 -20.86 -6.46 -6.67
C ALA A 38 -20.21 -6.48 -8.07
N GLY A 39 -19.34 -5.50 -8.36
CA GLY A 39 -18.55 -5.47 -9.59
C GLY A 39 -17.36 -6.42 -9.60
N THR A 40 -17.06 -7.13 -8.51
CA THR A 40 -15.88 -8.01 -8.40
C THR A 40 -16.29 -9.47 -8.53
N ALA A 41 -15.65 -10.19 -9.45
CA ALA A 41 -15.81 -11.64 -9.58
C ALA A 41 -14.45 -12.33 -9.46
N ILE A 42 -14.31 -13.24 -8.51
CA ILE A 42 -13.08 -14.01 -8.28
C ILE A 42 -13.28 -15.40 -8.91
N VAL A 43 -12.52 -15.71 -9.95
CA VAL A 43 -12.68 -16.94 -10.75
C VAL A 43 -11.77 -18.07 -10.25
N SER A 44 -10.86 -17.79 -9.33
CA SER A 44 -9.85 -18.72 -8.82
C SER A 44 -9.95 -18.92 -7.31
N SER A 45 -9.32 -19.98 -6.81
CA SER A 45 -9.09 -20.15 -5.36
C SER A 45 -8.24 -19.00 -4.78
N ILE A 46 -8.56 -18.63 -3.55
CA ILE A 46 -7.78 -17.66 -2.77
C ILE A 46 -6.78 -18.43 -1.91
N ASN A 47 -5.52 -17.99 -1.91
CA ASN A 47 -4.53 -18.47 -0.94
C ASN A 47 -4.63 -17.62 0.32
N GLU A 48 -5.49 -18.03 1.27
CA GLU A 48 -5.81 -17.28 2.49
C GLU A 48 -4.56 -16.81 3.27
N PRO A 49 -3.53 -17.64 3.51
CA PRO A 49 -2.30 -17.22 4.17
C PRO A 49 -1.65 -15.96 3.58
N VAL A 50 -1.75 -15.73 2.26
CA VAL A 50 -1.13 -14.56 1.61
C VAL A 50 -1.81 -13.27 2.04
N ILE A 51 -3.09 -13.33 2.39
CA ILE A 51 -3.91 -12.19 2.84
C ILE A 51 -3.85 -12.07 4.37
N THR A 52 -3.90 -13.19 5.10
CA THR A 52 -4.06 -13.19 6.57
C THR A 52 -2.76 -13.05 7.35
N ARG A 53 -1.60 -13.36 6.77
CA ARG A 53 -0.29 -13.27 7.45
C ARG A 53 0.19 -11.85 7.77
N GLY A 54 -0.60 -10.83 7.42
CA GLY A 54 -0.28 -9.42 7.63
C GLY A 54 0.66 -8.84 6.57
N LEU A 55 1.01 -7.56 6.76
CA LEU A 55 1.87 -6.81 5.85
C LEU A 55 3.34 -7.26 5.97
N ASP A 56 4.07 -7.12 4.87
CA ASP A 56 5.52 -7.28 4.85
C ASP A 56 6.22 -6.28 5.79
N ASP A 57 7.26 -6.70 6.49
CA ASP A 57 7.93 -5.86 7.48
C ASP A 57 8.64 -4.65 6.87
N GLN A 58 9.14 -4.75 5.64
CA GLN A 58 9.67 -3.59 4.93
C GLN A 58 8.56 -2.57 4.65
N LEU A 59 7.38 -3.04 4.25
CA LEU A 59 6.23 -2.17 4.00
C LEU A 59 5.72 -1.52 5.30
N LYS A 60 5.70 -2.26 6.42
CA LYS A 60 5.36 -1.70 7.74
C LYS A 60 6.34 -0.60 8.15
N ARG A 61 7.65 -0.82 7.99
CA ARG A 61 8.68 0.20 8.23
C ARG A 61 8.45 1.43 7.35
N GLU A 62 8.06 1.22 6.10
CA GLU A 62 7.81 2.32 5.18
C GLU A 62 6.62 3.17 5.61
N PHE A 63 5.50 2.57 6.02
CA PHE A 63 4.36 3.31 6.56
C PHE A 63 4.72 4.07 7.83
N ARG A 64 5.45 3.44 8.77
CA ARG A 64 5.93 4.12 9.98
C ARG A 64 6.78 5.33 9.64
N ASN A 65 7.65 5.20 8.65
CA ASN A 65 8.54 6.26 8.21
C ASN A 65 7.75 7.42 7.58
N LEU A 66 6.69 7.14 6.83
CA LEU A 66 5.79 8.18 6.30
C LEU A 66 5.05 8.93 7.41
N GLU A 67 4.54 8.24 8.42
CA GLU A 67 3.92 8.88 9.59
C GLU A 67 4.91 9.77 10.35
N LEU A 68 6.13 9.28 10.58
CA LEU A 68 7.18 10.05 11.24
C LEU A 68 7.55 11.30 10.43
N LEU A 69 7.66 11.20 9.11
CA LEU A 69 7.90 12.36 8.23
C LEU A 69 6.74 13.35 8.27
N ASN A 70 5.50 12.87 8.35
CA ASN A 70 4.32 13.72 8.48
C ASN A 70 4.35 14.51 9.81
N ASP A 71 4.69 13.84 10.91
CA ASP A 71 4.86 14.48 12.22
C ASP A 71 6.00 15.50 12.24
N ILE A 72 7.15 15.17 11.65
CA ILE A 72 8.27 16.13 11.51
C ILE A 72 7.80 17.37 10.72
N THR A 73 7.05 17.17 9.65
CA THR A 73 6.50 18.26 8.81
C THR A 73 5.56 19.14 9.62
N ARG A 74 4.64 18.52 10.38
CA ARG A 74 3.71 19.22 11.28
C ARG A 74 4.45 20.03 12.35
N LEU A 75 5.41 19.44 13.06
CA LEU A 75 6.18 20.12 14.09
C LEU A 75 7.02 21.27 13.52
N ARG A 76 7.58 21.09 12.32
CA ARG A 76 8.32 22.15 11.63
C ARG A 76 7.42 23.34 11.29
N TYR A 77 6.22 23.07 10.77
CA TYR A 77 5.22 24.10 10.50
C TYR A 77 4.82 24.86 11.77
N LEU A 78 4.63 24.15 12.89
CA LEU A 78 4.31 24.73 14.20
C LEU A 78 5.51 25.39 14.89
N LYS A 79 6.71 25.37 14.30
CA LYS A 79 7.97 25.83 14.90
C LYS A 79 8.31 25.15 16.23
N GLN A 80 7.85 23.91 16.41
CA GLN A 80 8.07 23.08 17.60
C GLN A 80 9.06 21.92 17.34
N LEU A 81 9.60 21.82 16.12
CA LEU A 81 10.58 20.78 15.80
C LEU A 81 11.90 21.04 16.55
N PRO A 82 12.45 20.05 17.28
CA PRO A 82 13.74 20.19 17.94
C PRO A 82 14.85 20.56 16.95
N ALA A 83 15.74 21.48 17.34
CA ALA A 83 16.83 21.98 16.49
C ALA A 83 17.83 20.90 16.06
N CYS A 84 17.92 19.78 16.80
CA CYS A 84 18.74 18.63 16.44
C CYS A 84 18.24 17.89 15.19
N VAL A 85 16.95 18.01 14.86
CA VAL A 85 16.34 17.37 13.68
C VAL A 85 16.46 18.33 12.49
N SER A 86 17.50 18.15 11.68
CA SER A 86 17.80 19.00 10.53
C SER A 86 17.88 18.22 9.22
N GLY A 87 17.31 18.78 8.16
CA GLY A 87 17.31 18.15 6.84
C GLY A 87 16.01 18.38 6.05
N ASN A 88 16.14 18.31 4.73
CA ASN A 88 15.03 18.48 3.78
C ASN A 88 14.69 17.19 3.03
N THR A 89 15.49 16.14 3.20
CA THR A 89 15.29 14.85 2.54
C THR A 89 15.00 13.78 3.58
N ARG A 90 14.22 12.77 3.18
CA ARG A 90 13.89 11.62 4.01
C ARG A 90 15.12 11.02 4.69
N ASN A 91 16.15 10.68 3.92
CA ASN A 91 17.36 10.01 4.43
C ASN A 91 18.16 10.83 5.45
N ARG A 92 17.94 12.15 5.53
CA ARG A 92 18.58 13.00 6.54
C ARG A 92 17.75 13.09 7.82
N LEU A 93 16.46 12.82 7.74
CA LEU A 93 15.51 12.92 8.84
C LEU A 93 15.31 11.59 9.55
N ILE A 94 15.30 10.48 8.79
CA ILE A 94 14.97 9.12 9.24
C ILE A 94 15.78 8.06 8.51
#